data_AF-A0A840AQH7-F1
#
_entry.id   AF-A0A840AQH7-F1
#
_cell.length_a   1.000
_cell.length_b   1.000
_cell.length_c   1.000
_cell.angle_alpha   90.00
_cell.angle_beta   90.00
_cell.angle_gamma   90.00
#
_symmetry.space_group_name_H-M   'P 1'
#
loop_
_entity.id
_entity.type
_entity.pdbx_description
1 polymer ?
#
loop_
_entity_poly.entity_id
_entity_poly.type
_entity_poly.pdbx_seq_one_letter_code
_entity_poly.pdbx_strand_id
1 'polypeptide(L)'
;MSISTDHGGYEIVYDEARDVWRADQLSLEASVLSSLRRMIDELEIESRQMETPAFLLDHSGFSIVPVTVVMADRDGKSAWVINRVEDPKQVKREKVSLHRLVADTPENRLLLLSWRDASRAVYEEGQRVARMRDDIPRMDGSTAPED
;
A
#
# COMPACT_ATOMS: atom_id res chain seq x y z
N MET A 1 -25.28 31.52 20.24
CA MET A 1 -24.84 31.24 18.85
C MET A 1 -23.64 30.34 19.02
N SER A 2 -23.69 29.06 18.65
CA SER A 2 -22.58 28.15 18.91
C SER A 2 -21.50 28.32 17.85
N ILE A 3 -20.23 28.35 18.25
CA ILE A 3 -19.10 28.32 17.32
C ILE A 3 -18.78 26.85 17.07
N SER A 4 -18.86 26.41 15.81
CA SER A 4 -18.48 25.05 15.39
C SER A 4 -17.58 25.06 14.16
N THR A 5 -16.82 23.99 13.98
CA THR A 5 -15.92 23.73 12.85
C THR A 5 -15.77 22.23 12.64
N ASP A 6 -15.36 21.81 11.45
CA ASP A 6 -15.04 20.40 11.18
C ASP A 6 -13.52 20.17 11.11
N HIS A 7 -13.07 18.99 11.54
CA HIS A 7 -11.72 18.49 11.33
C HIS A 7 -11.72 16.96 11.31
N GLY A 8 -11.00 16.33 10.39
CA GLY A 8 -10.98 14.86 10.37
C GLY A 8 -12.32 14.18 10.01
N GLY A 9 -13.35 14.94 9.61
CA GLY A 9 -14.72 14.42 9.48
C GLY A 9 -15.48 14.35 10.80
N TYR A 10 -14.90 14.92 11.87
CA TYR A 10 -15.52 15.10 13.17
C TYR A 10 -15.93 16.57 13.35
N GLU A 11 -17.12 16.76 13.89
CA GLU A 11 -17.59 18.08 14.30
C GLU A 11 -16.90 18.49 15.60
N ILE A 12 -16.41 19.72 15.65
CA ILE A 12 -15.82 20.36 16.81
C ILE A 12 -16.70 21.54 17.21
N VAL A 13 -17.11 21.57 18.47
CA VAL A 13 -17.97 22.63 19.02
C VAL A 13 -17.24 23.35 20.16
N TYR A 14 -17.35 24.67 20.21
CA TYR A 14 -16.88 25.46 21.34
C TYR A 14 -17.97 25.56 22.41
N ASP A 15 -17.64 25.14 23.63
CA ASP A 15 -18.46 25.25 24.82
C ASP A 15 -18.07 26.52 25.58
N GLU A 16 -18.86 27.59 25.40
CA GLU A 16 -18.65 28.88 26.05
C GLU A 16 -18.71 28.80 27.59
N ALA A 17 -19.49 27.87 28.15
CA ALA A 17 -19.66 27.78 29.60
C ALA A 17 -18.41 27.18 30.29
N ARG A 18 -17.66 26.35 29.57
CA ARG A 18 -16.46 25.66 30.05
C ARG A 18 -15.17 26.23 29.47
N ASP A 19 -15.26 27.13 28.50
CA ASP A 19 -14.15 27.68 27.72
C ASP A 19 -13.26 26.59 27.09
N VAL A 20 -13.90 25.59 26.46
CA VAL A 20 -13.21 24.49 25.79
C VAL A 20 -13.81 24.17 24.42
N TRP A 21 -12.97 23.65 23.54
CA TRP A 21 -13.35 22.99 22.31
C TRP A 21 -13.58 21.50 22.58
N ARG A 22 -14.65 20.94 22.01
CA ARG A 22 -15.06 19.55 22.22
C ARG A 22 -15.34 18.85 20.90
N ALA A 23 -14.92 17.59 20.81
CA ALA A 23 -15.31 16.66 19.76
C ALA A 23 -16.04 15.48 20.43
N ASP A 24 -17.36 15.60 20.56
CA ASP A 24 -18.18 14.67 21.35
C ASP A 24 -18.12 13.23 20.81
N GLN A 25 -18.02 13.06 19.49
CA GLN A 25 -17.90 11.75 18.84
C GLN A 25 -16.64 10.98 19.29
N LEU A 26 -15.59 11.70 19.68
CA LEU A 26 -14.30 11.13 20.12
C LEU A 26 -14.09 11.25 21.62
N SER A 27 -15.02 11.86 22.37
CA SER A 27 -14.85 12.17 23.79
C SER A 27 -13.56 12.95 24.10
N LEU A 28 -13.17 13.86 23.20
CA LEU A 28 -11.97 14.70 23.34
C LEU A 28 -12.36 16.15 23.65
N GLU A 29 -11.57 16.82 24.49
CA GLU A 29 -11.72 18.25 24.77
C GLU A 29 -10.36 18.94 24.94
N ALA A 30 -10.30 20.23 24.59
CA ALA A 30 -9.09 21.05 24.76
C ALA A 30 -9.44 22.53 24.91
N SER A 31 -8.65 23.29 25.65
CA SER A 31 -8.81 24.75 25.76
C SER A 31 -8.50 25.50 24.46
N VAL A 32 -7.70 24.90 23.56
CA VAL A 32 -7.29 25.52 22.29
C VAL A 32 -7.65 24.60 21.13
N LEU A 33 -8.29 25.17 20.09
CA LEU A 33 -8.73 24.44 18.89
C LEU A 33 -7.59 23.65 18.22
N SER A 34 -6.39 24.23 18.11
CA SER A 34 -5.24 23.57 17.50
C SER A 34 -4.80 22.33 18.28
N SER A 35 -4.87 22.37 19.62
CA SER A 35 -4.57 21.22 20.48
C SER A 35 -5.59 20.10 20.28
N LEU A 36 -6.88 20.43 20.17
CA LEU A 36 -7.92 19.45 19.88
C LEU A 36 -7.70 18.80 18.51
N ARG A 37 -7.44 19.59 17.46
CA ARG A 37 -7.13 19.07 16.13
C ARG A 37 -5.93 18.12 16.14
N ARG A 38 -4.87 18.46 16.86
CA ARG A 38 -3.70 17.59 17.01
C ARG A 38 -4.05 16.27 17.71
N MET A 39 -4.85 16.30 18.77
CA MET A 39 -5.30 15.08 19.46
C MET A 39 -6.14 14.19 18.53
N ILE A 40 -7.00 14.78 17.69
CA ILE A 40 -7.75 14.03 16.68
C ILE A 40 -6.79 13.38 15.67
N ASP A 41 -5.80 14.14 15.17
CA ASP A 41 -4.81 13.60 14.22
C ASP A 41 -3.98 12.46 14.83
N GLU A 42 -3.54 12.60 16.08
CA GLU A 42 -2.81 11.57 16.83
C GLU A 42 -3.65 10.29 16.99
N LEU A 43 -4.92 10.43 17.41
CA LEU A 43 -5.85 9.30 17.54
C LEU A 43 -6.10 8.61 16.18
N GLU A 44 -6.30 9.38 15.11
CA GLU A 44 -6.45 8.83 13.77
C GLU A 44 -5.18 8.09 13.32
N ILE A 45 -3.99 8.61 13.60
CA ILE A 45 -2.73 7.96 13.27
C ILE A 45 -2.61 6.63 14.02
N GLU A 46 -2.86 6.61 15.34
CA GLU A 46 -2.79 5.41 16.16
C GLU A 46 -3.75 4.33 15.66
N SER A 47 -5.01 4.70 15.36
CA SER A 47 -6.01 3.75 14.86
C SER A 47 -5.66 3.10 13.51
N ARG A 48 -4.78 3.72 12.71
CA ARG A 48 -4.38 3.24 11.38
C ARG A 48 -3.08 2.45 11.39
N GLN A 49 -2.41 2.34 12.54
CA GLN A 49 -1.20 1.52 12.66
C GLN A 49 -1.59 0.04 12.58
N MET A 50 -0.92 -0.72 11.72
CA MET A 50 -1.27 -2.13 11.47
C MET A 50 -0.16 -3.11 11.79
N GLU A 51 1.12 -2.69 11.79
CA GLU A 51 2.32 -3.54 11.97
C GLU A 51 2.19 -4.97 11.40
N THR A 52 1.57 -5.11 10.24
CA THR A 52 1.12 -6.40 9.71
C THR A 52 2.10 -6.90 8.65
N PRO A 53 2.59 -8.14 8.73
CA PRO A 53 3.43 -8.72 7.67
C PRO A 53 2.62 -8.95 6.39
N ALA A 54 3.20 -8.57 5.25
CA ALA A 54 2.58 -8.74 3.94
C ALA A 54 3.62 -8.99 2.84
N PHE A 55 3.14 -9.36 1.67
CA PHE A 55 3.89 -9.40 0.42
C PHE A 55 3.42 -8.26 -0.48
N LEU A 56 4.37 -7.53 -1.05
CA LEU A 56 4.13 -6.56 -2.11
C LEU A 56 4.31 -7.24 -3.46
N LEU A 57 3.27 -7.15 -4.30
CA LEU A 57 3.30 -7.58 -5.68
C LEU A 57 3.88 -6.45 -6.55
N ASP A 58 5.06 -6.69 -7.11
CA ASP A 58 5.65 -5.74 -8.05
C ASP A 58 4.98 -5.80 -9.43
N HIS A 59 4.96 -4.67 -10.14
CA HIS A 59 4.37 -4.52 -11.47
C HIS A 59 4.98 -5.46 -12.52
N SER A 60 6.19 -5.96 -12.27
CA SER A 60 6.87 -6.94 -13.10
C SER A 60 6.23 -8.33 -13.07
N GLY A 61 5.33 -8.64 -12.12
CA GLY A 61 4.61 -9.92 -12.08
C GLY A 61 5.45 -11.12 -11.62
N PHE A 62 6.74 -10.93 -11.35
CA PHE A 62 7.66 -12.00 -10.93
C PHE A 62 8.20 -11.82 -9.51
N SER A 63 8.25 -10.58 -9.02
CA SER A 63 8.87 -10.24 -7.75
C SER A 63 7.84 -10.19 -6.63
N ILE A 64 7.96 -11.12 -5.69
CA ILE A 64 7.21 -11.15 -4.43
C ILE A 64 8.15 -10.57 -3.37
N VAL A 65 7.88 -9.35 -2.92
CA VAL A 65 8.75 -8.65 -1.96
C VAL A 65 8.12 -8.73 -0.56
N PRO A 66 8.80 -9.29 0.45
CA PRO A 66 8.29 -9.28 1.82
C PRO A 66 8.38 -7.86 2.41
N VAL A 67 7.26 -7.40 2.96
CA VAL A 67 7.12 -6.07 3.55
C VAL A 67 6.38 -6.13 4.90
N THR A 68 6.48 -5.07 5.67
CA THR A 68 5.61 -4.81 6.83
C THR A 68 4.71 -3.62 6.49
N VAL A 69 3.40 -3.81 6.56
CA VAL A 69 2.40 -2.74 6.48
C VAL A 69 2.41 -2.00 7.81
N VAL A 70 2.77 -0.72 7.78
CA VAL A 70 2.90 0.09 9.00
C VAL A 70 1.71 1.00 9.25
N MET A 71 1.07 1.51 8.19
CA MET A 71 -0.04 2.45 8.35
C MET A 71 -0.97 2.42 7.14
N ALA A 72 -2.28 2.25 7.37
CA ALA A 72 -3.28 2.47 6.33
C ALA A 72 -3.42 3.97 6.03
N ASP A 73 -3.60 4.34 4.77
CA ASP A 73 -3.93 5.71 4.40
C ASP A 73 -5.42 6.00 4.68
N ARG A 74 -5.75 7.28 4.84
CA ARG A 74 -7.12 7.72 5.16
C ARG A 74 -8.14 7.38 4.07
N ASP A 75 -7.67 7.22 2.84
CA ASP A 75 -8.50 6.91 1.68
C ASP A 75 -8.93 5.44 1.61
N GLY A 76 -8.34 4.55 2.42
CA GLY A 76 -8.59 3.11 2.36
C GLY A 76 -8.19 2.46 1.04
N LYS A 77 -7.33 3.11 0.23
CA LYS A 77 -6.82 2.60 -1.06
C LYS A 77 -5.33 2.35 -1.04
N SER A 78 -4.62 3.01 -0.14
CA SER A 78 -3.16 2.94 -0.01
C SER A 78 -2.74 2.60 1.41
N ALA A 79 -1.52 2.09 1.53
CA ALA A 79 -0.87 1.91 2.83
C ALA A 79 0.61 2.22 2.70
N TRP A 80 1.20 2.61 3.82
CA TRP A 80 2.63 2.74 3.98
C TRP A 80 3.23 1.40 4.35
N VAL A 81 4.29 1.03 3.64
CA VAL A 81 5.02 -0.22 3.86
C VAL A 81 6.49 0.04 4.09
N ILE A 82 7.13 -0.93 4.74
CA ILE A 82 8.57 -0.98 4.97
C ILE A 82 9.08 -2.32 4.42
N ASN A 83 10.13 -2.30 3.60
CA ASN A 83 10.77 -3.52 3.13
C ASN A 83 11.39 -4.31 4.28
N ARG A 84 11.19 -5.63 4.31
CA ARG A 84 11.74 -6.51 5.35
C ARG A 84 13.20 -6.94 5.10
N VAL A 85 13.88 -6.40 4.09
CA VAL A 85 15.20 -6.84 3.58
C VAL A 85 15.97 -5.57 3.15
N GLU A 86 17.22 -5.25 3.50
CA GLU A 86 18.37 -6.02 4.03
C GLU A 86 19.28 -5.19 4.98
N ASP A 87 18.94 -3.94 5.33
CA ASP A 87 19.76 -3.09 6.21
C ASP A 87 18.87 -2.28 7.19
N PRO A 88 18.95 -2.51 8.51
CA PRO A 88 18.22 -1.74 9.52
C PRO A 88 18.48 -0.23 9.47
N LYS A 89 19.55 0.20 8.79
CA LYS A 89 19.90 1.62 8.61
C LYS A 89 19.26 2.25 7.37
N GLN A 90 18.69 1.46 6.47
CA GLN A 90 18.06 1.94 5.22
C GLN A 90 16.57 1.58 5.15
N VAL A 91 15.87 1.79 6.26
CA VAL A 91 14.42 1.65 6.32
C VAL A 91 13.76 2.77 5.51
N LYS A 92 13.45 2.50 4.24
CA LYS A 92 12.66 3.40 3.40
C LYS A 92 11.18 3.05 3.52
N ARG A 93 10.37 4.04 3.88
CA ARG A 93 8.91 3.94 3.82
C ARG A 93 8.46 4.22 2.39
N GLU A 94 7.60 3.37 1.86
CA GLU A 94 7.00 3.54 0.55
C GLU A 94 5.47 3.51 0.67
N LYS A 95 4.80 4.38 -0.08
CA LYS A 95 3.34 4.37 -0.19
C LYS A 95 2.94 3.49 -1.36
N VAL A 96 2.21 2.43 -1.08
CA VAL A 96 1.75 1.46 -2.08
C VAL A 96 0.24 1.31 -2.03
N SER A 97 -0.37 0.88 -3.13
CA SER A 97 -1.80 0.61 -3.13
C SER A 97 -2.13 -0.73 -2.48
N LEU A 98 -3.23 -0.78 -1.72
CA LEU A 98 -3.69 -1.96 -1.00
C LEU A 98 -3.93 -3.16 -1.91
N HIS A 99 -4.37 -2.97 -3.15
CA HIS A 99 -4.59 -4.08 -4.10
C HIS A 99 -3.29 -4.82 -4.49
N ARG A 100 -2.12 -4.22 -4.22
CA ARG A 100 -0.81 -4.84 -4.45
C ARG A 100 -0.29 -5.57 -3.21
N LEU A 101 -1.01 -5.53 -2.10
CA LEU A 101 -0.60 -6.15 -0.85
C LEU A 101 -1.38 -7.44 -0.62
N VAL A 102 -0.64 -8.46 -0.22
CA VAL A 102 -1.18 -9.77 0.13
C VAL A 102 -0.73 -10.11 1.54
N ALA A 103 -1.64 -10.48 2.43
CA ALA A 103 -1.29 -10.82 3.80
C ALA A 103 -0.32 -12.02 3.84
N ASP A 104 0.65 -11.98 4.75
CA ASP A 104 1.63 -13.05 4.92
C ASP A 104 1.04 -14.24 5.70
N THR A 105 0.22 -15.05 5.03
CA THR A 105 -0.37 -16.29 5.56
C THR A 105 0.18 -17.52 4.84
N PRO A 106 0.18 -18.72 5.47
CA PRO A 106 0.61 -19.96 4.81
C PRO A 106 -0.13 -20.24 3.49
N GLU A 107 -1.44 -19.97 3.45
CA GLU A 107 -2.29 -20.17 2.28
C GLU A 107 -1.89 -19.20 1.15
N ASN A 108 -1.69 -17.92 1.47
CA ASN A 108 -1.27 -16.93 0.48
C ASN A 108 0.13 -17.20 -0.05
N ARG A 109 1.06 -17.66 0.80
CA ARG A 109 2.40 -18.06 0.35
C ARG A 109 2.34 -19.13 -0.73
N LEU A 110 1.52 -20.17 -0.54
CA LEU A 110 1.35 -21.24 -1.52
C LEU A 110 0.77 -20.71 -2.85
N LEU A 111 -0.27 -19.87 -2.75
CA LEU A 111 -0.88 -19.24 -3.93
C LEU A 111 0.12 -18.37 -4.69
N LEU A 112 0.89 -17.55 -3.99
CA LEU A 112 1.91 -16.68 -4.59
C LEU A 112 3.03 -17.47 -5.26
N LEU A 113 3.49 -18.56 -4.65
CA LEU A 113 4.48 -19.46 -5.27
C LEU A 113 3.92 -20.09 -6.55
N SER A 114 2.70 -20.60 -6.51
CA SER A 114 2.05 -21.20 -7.68
C SER A 114 1.85 -20.18 -8.81
N TRP A 115 1.47 -18.95 -8.46
CA TRP A 115 1.33 -17.86 -9.41
C TRP A 115 2.66 -17.47 -10.04
N ARG A 116 3.73 -17.34 -9.25
CA ARG A 116 5.09 -17.08 -9.74
C ARG A 116 5.53 -18.13 -10.75
N ASP A 117 5.34 -19.41 -10.42
CA ASP A 117 5.76 -20.52 -11.26
C ASP A 117 4.96 -20.56 -12.57
N ALA A 118 3.65 -20.30 -12.51
CA ALA A 118 2.79 -20.18 -13.70
C ALA A 118 3.18 -18.97 -14.58
N SER A 119 3.39 -17.80 -13.99
CA SER A 119 3.83 -16.59 -14.70
C SER A 119 5.16 -16.82 -15.43
N ARG A 120 6.10 -17.51 -14.77
CA ARG A 120 7.39 -17.87 -15.38
C ARG A 120 7.21 -18.78 -16.58
N ALA A 121 6.38 -19.82 -16.46
CA ALA A 121 6.10 -20.73 -17.56
C ALA A 121 5.50 -20.01 -18.78
N VAL A 122 4.56 -19.08 -18.56
CA VAL A 122 3.97 -18.26 -19.64
C VAL A 122 5.02 -17.39 -20.32
N TYR A 123 5.91 -16.76 -19.56
CA TYR A 123 6.98 -15.94 -20.11
C TYR A 123 7.96 -16.75 -20.97
N GLU A 124 8.42 -17.89 -20.48
CA GLU A 124 9.33 -18.78 -21.20
C GLU A 124 8.70 -19.30 -22.50
N GLU A 125 7.42 -19.67 -22.47
CA GLU A 125 6.68 -20.10 -23.65
C GLU A 125 6.49 -18.95 -24.65
N GLY A 126 6.20 -17.74 -24.18
CA GLY A 126 6.11 -16.55 -25.03
C GLY A 126 7.42 -16.27 -25.78
N GLN A 127 8.56 -16.42 -25.11
CA GLN A 127 9.88 -16.31 -25.74
C GLN A 127 10.10 -17.40 -26.80
N ARG A 128 9.68 -18.64 -26.51
CA ARG A 128 9.77 -19.76 -27.46
C ARG A 128 8.94 -19.51 -28.72
N VAL A 129 7.70 -19.05 -28.57
CA VAL A 129 6.80 -18.72 -29.68
C VAL A 129 7.35 -17.55 -30.51
N ALA A 130 7.91 -16.53 -29.86
CA ALA A 130 8.55 -15.42 -30.55
C ALA A 130 9.71 -15.88 -31.44
N ARG A 131 10.63 -16.72 -30.92
CA ARG A 131 11.71 -17.32 -31.70
C ARG A 131 11.18 -18.14 -32.88
N MET A 132 10.21 -19.02 -32.64
CA MET A 132 9.60 -19.82 -33.70
C MET A 132 8.99 -18.95 -34.82
N ARG A 133 8.39 -17.81 -34.48
CA ARG A 133 7.84 -16.85 -35.45
C ARG A 133 8.95 -16.18 -36.26
N ASP A 134 10.05 -15.83 -35.59
CA ASP A 134 11.17 -15.14 -36.21
C ASP A 134 11.95 -16.07 -37.15
N ASP A 135 11.98 -17.37 -36.86
CA ASP A 135 12.55 -18.42 -37.71
C ASP A 135 11.73 -18.74 -38.98
N ILE A 136 10.50 -18.23 -39.10
CA ILE A 136 9.65 -18.47 -40.28
C ILE A 136 10.26 -17.75 -41.50
N PRO A 137 10.62 -18.48 -42.57
CA PRO A 137 11.22 -17.87 -43.76
C PRO A 137 10.32 -16.80 -44.37
N ARG A 138 10.91 -15.64 -44.71
CA ARG A 138 10.20 -14.52 -45.33
C ARG A 138 10.33 -14.57 -46.85
N MET A 139 9.26 -14.16 -47.54
CA MET A 139 9.20 -14.13 -49.00
C MET A 139 10.11 -13.05 -49.62
N ASP A 140 10.61 -12.10 -48.83
CA ASP A 140 11.54 -11.05 -49.25
C ASP A 140 13.01 -11.48 -49.16
N GLY A 141 13.29 -12.74 -48.79
CA GLY A 141 14.64 -13.28 -48.69
C GLY A 141 15.42 -12.81 -47.46
N SER A 142 14.80 -12.07 -46.55
CA SER A 142 15.40 -11.76 -45.26
C SER A 142 15.41 -13.01 -44.37
N THR A 143 16.61 -13.53 -44.10
CA THR A 143 16.83 -14.49 -43.01
C THR A 143 16.89 -13.71 -41.69
N ALA A 144 16.38 -14.31 -40.61
CA ALA A 144 16.46 -13.73 -39.28
C ALA A 144 17.89 -13.22 -38.97
N PRO A 145 18.05 -12.12 -38.24
CA PRO A 145 19.38 -11.61 -37.90
C PRO A 145 20.18 -12.71 -37.19
N GLU A 146 21.35 -13.03 -37.73
CA GLU A 146 22.33 -13.89 -37.06
C GLU A 146 22.90 -13.09 -35.88
N ASP A 147 22.83 -13.66 -34.67
CA ASP A 147 23.37 -13.09 -33.41
C ASP A 147 24.88 -12.80 -33.49
#